data_AF-A0A969B1L9-F1
#
_entry.id   AF-A0A969B1L9-F1
#
_cell.length_a   1.000
_cell.length_b   1.000
_cell.length_c   1.000
_cell.angle_alpha   90.00
_cell.angle_beta   90.00
_cell.angle_gamma   90.00
#
_symmetry.space_group_name_H-M   'P 1'
#
loop_
_entity.id
_entity.type
_entity.pdbx_description
1 polymer ?
#
loop_
_entity_poly.entity_id
_entity_poly.type
_entity_poly.pdbx_seq_one_letter_code
_entity_poly.pdbx_strand_id
1 'polypeptide(L)'
;MRYSKIVGLGHHVPETVITNAQLSSMMDTTNEWIIERTGIKERRWIDPTKDTVANMAAKATRMALERAKLTEKDIEFIVFATITPDYFFPGSGVLLQRELGLESIGALDIRNACSGFIYALSVADQFIKTGMYKTILVVGAEIQVFDNHLYKLRRIKHTLGNQFYTSTIDTITLSECLKNADVVIGALRAEKGKARHVVSEEMVKNMRPDSLIIDLSIDQGGCIATSETTSLNRPVFRKYDIIHYCVPNVASRVATTATTALSNIFTPTILRAAEEGGVEEMIFSHKWFMKGVYTYKGTLTNESIARKFAMKFKNIELLLALRM
;
A
#
# COMPACT_ATOMS: atom_id res chain seq x y z
N MET A 1 -26.86 6.76 36.70
CA MET A 1 -26.23 6.92 35.36
C MET A 1 -24.90 6.17 35.38
N ARG A 2 -24.66 5.22 34.47
CA ARG A 2 -23.34 4.57 34.39
C ARG A 2 -22.33 5.59 33.84
N TYR A 3 -21.12 5.62 34.40
CA TYR A 3 -20.04 6.49 33.94
C TYR A 3 -18.80 5.63 33.66
N SER A 4 -18.05 5.98 32.62
CA SER A 4 -16.76 5.35 32.36
C SER A 4 -15.67 6.00 33.22
N LYS A 5 -14.69 5.21 33.64
CA LYS A 5 -13.45 5.70 34.24
C LYS A 5 -12.27 4.89 33.70
N ILE A 6 -11.12 5.53 33.56
CA ILE A 6 -9.88 4.84 33.24
C ILE A 6 -9.37 4.20 34.53
N VAL A 7 -9.31 2.87 34.57
CA VAL A 7 -8.87 2.11 35.76
C VAL A 7 -7.40 1.72 35.73
N GLY A 8 -6.77 1.74 34.55
CA GLY A 8 -5.35 1.44 34.37
C GLY A 8 -4.85 1.90 33.01
N LEU A 9 -3.55 2.15 32.92
CA LEU A 9 -2.84 2.55 31.71
C LEU A 9 -1.52 1.82 31.63
N GLY A 10 -1.18 1.33 30.44
CA GLY A 10 0.07 0.65 30.15
C GLY A 10 0.63 1.13 28.82
N HIS A 11 1.93 0.97 28.65
CA HIS A 11 2.61 1.25 27.39
C HIS A 11 3.72 0.22 27.19
N HIS A 12 4.10 0.02 25.94
CA HIS A 12 5.26 -0.77 25.59
C HIS A 12 5.95 -0.13 24.41
N VAL A 13 7.27 -0.12 24.44
CA VAL A 13 8.09 0.29 23.31
C VAL A 13 9.23 -0.72 23.14
N PRO A 14 9.74 -0.91 21.91
CA PRO A 14 10.89 -1.76 21.67
C PRO A 14 12.13 -1.34 22.48
N GLU A 15 12.99 -2.32 22.76
CA GLU A 15 14.21 -2.12 23.55
C GLU A 15 15.27 -1.33 22.78
N THR A 16 15.35 -1.52 21.46
CA THR A 16 16.38 -0.90 20.62
C THR A 16 16.14 0.60 20.49
N VAL A 17 17.11 1.39 20.95
CA VAL A 17 17.13 2.85 20.83
C VAL A 17 17.98 3.26 19.64
N ILE A 18 17.44 4.14 18.80
CA ILE A 18 18.14 4.78 17.69
C ILE A 18 18.22 6.28 17.97
N THR A 19 19.45 6.77 18.08
CA THR A 19 19.75 8.19 18.23
C THR A 19 19.69 8.92 16.89
N ASN A 20 19.57 10.24 16.92
CA ASN A 20 19.66 11.06 15.70
C ASN A 20 21.01 10.90 14.98
N ALA A 21 22.11 10.77 15.72
CA ALA A 21 23.44 10.55 15.14
C ALA A 21 23.51 9.25 14.32
N GLN A 22 22.92 8.17 14.84
CA GLN A 22 22.81 6.91 14.10
C GLN A 22 21.88 7.03 12.89
N LEU A 23 20.85 7.88 12.95
CA LEU A 23 19.99 8.11 11.77
C LEU A 23 20.73 8.88 10.67
N SER A 24 21.52 9.88 11.04
CA SER A 24 22.31 10.69 10.10
C SER A 24 23.33 9.89 9.31
N SER A 25 23.73 8.69 9.78
CA SER A 25 24.57 7.79 8.99
C SER A 25 23.79 6.90 8.01
N MET A 26 22.46 6.80 8.18
CA MET A 26 21.58 5.95 7.35
C MET A 26 20.78 6.73 6.31
N MET A 27 20.67 8.06 6.46
CA MET A 27 19.95 8.95 5.53
C MET A 27 20.48 10.37 5.61
N ASP A 28 20.22 11.15 4.57
CA ASP A 28 20.63 12.56 4.47
C ASP A 28 19.79 13.45 5.40
N THR A 29 20.22 13.54 6.66
CA THR A 29 19.59 14.35 7.71
C THR A 29 20.61 14.73 8.78
N THR A 30 20.36 15.82 9.51
CA THR A 30 21.17 16.21 10.68
C THR A 30 20.34 16.16 11.97
N ASN A 31 21.03 16.05 13.11
CA ASN A 31 20.39 16.09 14.42
C ASN A 31 19.65 17.41 14.65
N GLU A 32 20.25 18.53 14.25
CA GLU A 32 19.70 19.88 14.40
C GLU A 32 18.41 20.01 13.60
N TRP A 33 18.41 19.53 12.35
CA TRP A 33 17.24 19.53 11.48
C TRP A 33 16.07 18.72 12.06
N ILE A 34 16.35 17.55 12.66
CA ILE A 34 15.32 16.69 13.27
C ILE A 34 14.74 17.36 14.52
N ILE A 35 15.60 17.87 15.41
CA ILE A 35 15.16 18.49 16.67
C ILE A 35 14.34 19.76 16.39
N GLU A 36 14.80 20.62 15.48
CA GLU A 36 14.11 21.88 15.15
C GLU A 36 12.68 21.65 14.66
N ARG A 37 12.45 20.59 13.87
CA ARG A 37 11.15 20.32 13.24
C ARG A 37 10.24 19.41 14.05
N THR A 38 10.82 18.49 14.82
CA THR A 38 10.04 17.42 15.47
C THR A 38 10.23 17.37 16.98
N GLY A 39 11.30 17.97 17.51
CA GLY A 39 11.71 17.83 18.92
C GLY A 39 12.27 16.44 19.28
N ILE A 40 12.33 15.50 18.34
CA ILE A 40 12.73 14.11 18.59
C ILE A 40 14.25 14.00 18.71
N LYS A 41 14.73 13.43 19.82
CA LYS A 41 16.17 13.19 20.08
C LYS A 41 16.57 11.73 19.86
N GLU A 42 15.67 10.83 20.20
CA GLU A 42 15.83 9.38 20.07
C GLU A 42 14.49 8.76 19.71
N ARG A 43 14.55 7.55 19.14
CA ARG A 43 13.37 6.76 18.80
C ARG A 43 13.61 5.28 19.02
N ARG A 44 12.52 4.52 19.05
CA ARG A 44 12.55 3.08 19.30
C ARG A 44 12.42 2.34 17.98
N TRP A 45 13.26 1.32 17.78
CA TRP A 45 13.29 0.54 16.56
C TRP A 45 12.76 -0.86 16.83
N ILE A 46 11.83 -1.31 16.00
CA ILE A 46 11.30 -2.66 16.09
C ILE A 46 12.32 -3.67 15.57
N ASP A 47 12.31 -4.87 16.13
CA ASP A 47 12.98 -6.01 15.53
C ASP A 47 11.97 -6.75 14.65
N PRO A 48 12.16 -6.74 13.31
CA PRO A 48 11.19 -7.29 12.37
C PRO A 48 10.95 -8.80 12.52
N THR A 49 11.82 -9.51 13.24
CA THR A 49 11.70 -10.96 13.44
C THR A 49 10.83 -11.31 14.64
N LYS A 50 10.63 -10.37 15.58
CA LYS A 50 9.91 -10.63 16.84
C LYS A 50 8.77 -9.66 17.11
N ASP A 51 8.86 -8.39 16.71
CA ASP A 51 7.93 -7.35 17.14
C ASP A 51 6.77 -7.18 16.15
N THR A 52 5.55 -7.21 16.68
CA THR A 52 4.29 -7.06 15.94
C THR A 52 3.40 -6.04 16.66
N VAL A 53 2.44 -5.44 15.97
CA VAL A 53 1.50 -4.50 16.60
C VAL A 53 0.70 -5.22 17.69
N ALA A 54 0.21 -6.43 17.42
CA ALA A 54 -0.53 -7.23 18.39
C ALA A 54 0.31 -7.62 19.63
N ASN A 55 1.57 -8.06 19.48
CA ASN A 55 2.33 -8.52 20.64
C ASN A 55 2.84 -7.36 21.51
N MET A 56 3.13 -6.21 20.93
CA MET A 56 3.48 -5.01 21.67
C MET A 56 2.26 -4.49 22.44
N ALA A 57 1.09 -4.52 21.80
CA ALA A 57 -0.18 -4.23 22.46
C ALA A 57 -0.46 -5.20 23.63
N ALA A 58 -0.14 -6.49 23.49
CA ALA A 58 -0.31 -7.47 24.57
C ALA A 58 0.57 -7.13 25.78
N LYS A 59 1.84 -6.78 25.55
CA LYS A 59 2.76 -6.33 26.62
C LYS A 59 2.25 -5.06 27.32
N ALA A 60 1.80 -4.07 26.55
CA ALA A 60 1.20 -2.85 27.11
C ALA A 60 -0.09 -3.14 27.89
N THR A 61 -0.90 -4.08 27.42
CA THR A 61 -2.16 -4.49 28.06
C THR A 61 -1.92 -5.15 29.41
N ARG A 62 -0.96 -6.08 29.51
CA ARG A 62 -0.63 -6.73 30.78
C ARG A 62 -0.20 -5.72 31.84
N MET A 63 0.59 -4.71 31.45
CA MET A 63 0.96 -3.60 32.33
C MET A 63 -0.26 -2.76 32.77
N ALA A 64 -1.22 -2.51 31.87
CA ALA A 64 -2.44 -1.79 32.19
C ALA A 64 -3.33 -2.57 33.18
N LEU A 65 -3.46 -3.89 32.98
CA LEU A 65 -4.23 -4.79 33.83
C LEU A 65 -3.62 -4.91 35.23
N GLU A 66 -2.30 -5.09 35.33
CA GLU A 66 -1.58 -5.12 36.60
C GLU A 66 -1.86 -3.86 37.43
N ARG A 67 -1.75 -2.68 36.80
CA ARG A 67 -2.02 -1.38 37.44
C ARG A 67 -3.48 -1.20 37.84
N ALA A 68 -4.40 -1.77 37.06
CA ALA A 68 -5.83 -1.79 37.38
C ALA A 68 -6.21 -2.83 38.44
N LYS A 69 -5.29 -3.73 38.82
CA LYS A 69 -5.55 -4.93 39.64
C LYS A 69 -6.64 -5.81 39.02
N LEU A 70 -6.60 -5.94 37.70
CA LEU A 70 -7.49 -6.78 36.90
C LEU A 70 -6.68 -7.90 36.22
N THR A 71 -7.39 -8.92 35.77
CA THR A 71 -6.87 -10.03 34.99
C THR A 71 -7.34 -9.93 33.55
N GLU A 72 -6.72 -10.68 32.63
CA GLU A 72 -7.14 -10.74 31.23
C GLU A 72 -8.63 -11.11 31.12
N LYS A 73 -9.14 -12.01 31.97
CA LYS A 73 -10.54 -12.46 32.00
C LYS A 73 -11.56 -11.38 32.36
N ASP A 74 -11.11 -10.26 32.93
CA ASP A 74 -11.99 -9.14 33.26
C ASP A 74 -12.30 -8.25 32.05
N ILE A 75 -11.60 -8.45 30.92
CA ILE A 75 -11.84 -7.73 29.67
C ILE A 75 -13.06 -8.34 28.97
N GLU A 76 -14.06 -7.53 28.67
CA GLU A 76 -15.29 -7.98 27.97
C GLU A 76 -15.34 -7.54 26.51
N PHE A 77 -14.54 -6.54 26.12
CA PHE A 77 -14.48 -6.02 24.75
C PHE A 77 -13.15 -5.33 24.47
N ILE A 78 -12.66 -5.41 23.23
CA ILE A 78 -11.46 -4.73 22.77
C ILE A 78 -11.83 -3.66 21.73
N VAL A 79 -11.34 -2.43 21.91
CA VAL A 79 -11.34 -1.39 20.88
C VAL A 79 -9.89 -1.07 20.52
N PHE A 80 -9.47 -1.47 19.32
CA PHE A 80 -8.09 -1.36 18.85
C PHE A 80 -7.95 -0.25 17.81
N ALA A 81 -7.22 0.81 18.12
CA ALA A 81 -6.91 1.89 17.19
C ALA A 81 -5.52 1.69 16.56
N THR A 82 -5.48 1.48 15.24
CA THR A 82 -4.21 1.40 14.49
C THR A 82 -4.40 1.72 13.01
N ILE A 83 -3.41 2.38 12.39
CA ILE A 83 -3.29 2.52 10.93
C ILE A 83 -2.23 1.61 10.32
N THR A 84 -1.47 0.89 11.14
CA THR A 84 -0.42 -0.04 10.72
C THR A 84 -0.67 -1.45 11.27
N PRO A 85 -1.85 -2.03 11.01
CA PRO A 85 -2.22 -3.32 11.58
C PRO A 85 -1.30 -4.44 11.07
N ASP A 86 -1.16 -5.50 11.86
CA ASP A 86 -0.41 -6.70 11.48
C ASP A 86 -0.99 -7.35 10.22
N TYR A 87 -2.33 -7.37 10.11
CA TYR A 87 -3.07 -7.83 8.94
C TYR A 87 -4.17 -6.79 8.64
N PHE A 88 -4.50 -6.60 7.36
CA PHE A 88 -5.67 -5.76 7.04
C PHE A 88 -6.97 -6.43 7.47
N PHE A 89 -7.03 -7.76 7.39
CA PHE A 89 -8.10 -8.61 7.87
C PHE A 89 -7.53 -9.98 8.27
N PRO A 90 -7.83 -10.53 9.47
CA PRO A 90 -8.63 -9.93 10.54
C PRO A 90 -7.97 -8.68 11.15
N GLY A 91 -8.72 -7.91 11.94
CA GLY A 91 -8.19 -6.75 12.65
C GLY A 91 -7.19 -7.12 13.76
N SER A 92 -6.32 -6.17 14.15
CA SER A 92 -5.33 -6.37 15.21
C SER A 92 -5.99 -6.59 16.57
N GLY A 93 -7.25 -6.15 16.76
CA GLY A 93 -8.03 -6.46 17.96
C GLY A 93 -8.22 -7.96 18.19
N VAL A 94 -8.48 -8.73 17.13
CA VAL A 94 -8.66 -10.20 17.20
C VAL A 94 -7.33 -10.91 17.44
N LEU A 95 -6.25 -10.38 16.89
CA LEU A 95 -4.91 -10.92 17.14
C LEU A 95 -4.50 -10.68 18.59
N LEU A 96 -4.75 -9.47 19.11
CA LEU A 96 -4.53 -9.18 20.52
C LEU A 96 -5.35 -10.08 21.43
N GLN A 97 -6.61 -10.35 21.08
CA GLN A 97 -7.45 -11.31 21.79
C GLN A 97 -6.76 -12.68 21.91
N ARG A 98 -6.19 -13.19 20.80
CA ARG A 98 -5.41 -14.43 20.79
C ARG A 98 -4.14 -14.33 21.65
N GLU A 99 -3.39 -13.23 21.55
CA GLU A 99 -2.15 -13.03 22.32
C GLU A 99 -2.39 -12.95 23.84
N LEU A 100 -3.59 -12.55 24.25
CA LEU A 100 -4.04 -12.49 25.65
C LEU A 100 -4.82 -13.74 26.10
N GLY A 101 -4.96 -14.77 25.24
CA GLY A 101 -5.71 -15.98 25.58
C GLY A 101 -7.19 -15.74 25.90
N LEU A 102 -7.80 -14.72 25.30
CA LEU A 102 -9.19 -14.34 25.55
C LEU A 102 -10.14 -15.09 24.61
N GLU A 103 -11.05 -15.88 25.15
CA GLU A 103 -12.05 -16.60 24.37
C GLU A 103 -13.40 -15.89 24.45
N SER A 104 -14.10 -15.76 23.32
CA SER A 104 -15.51 -15.34 23.26
C SER A 104 -15.85 -13.87 23.61
N ILE A 105 -14.87 -12.95 23.54
CA ILE A 105 -15.13 -11.51 23.66
C ILE A 105 -15.15 -10.82 22.29
N GLY A 106 -15.83 -9.68 22.19
CA GLY A 106 -15.84 -8.89 20.97
C GLY A 106 -14.58 -8.05 20.81
N ALA A 107 -14.17 -7.82 19.55
CA ALA A 107 -13.09 -6.91 19.20
C ALA A 107 -13.51 -6.01 18.03
N LEU A 108 -13.19 -4.72 18.14
CA LEU A 108 -13.47 -3.70 17.13
C LEU A 108 -12.20 -2.91 16.81
N ASP A 109 -11.88 -2.81 15.53
CA ASP A 109 -10.74 -2.04 15.04
C ASP A 109 -11.19 -0.67 14.49
N ILE A 110 -10.45 0.40 14.85
CA ILE A 110 -10.67 1.77 14.39
C ILE A 110 -9.42 2.27 13.65
N ARG A 111 -9.60 2.73 12.40
CA ARG A 111 -8.50 3.12 11.50
C ARG A 111 -8.53 4.60 11.12
N ASN A 112 -8.76 5.48 12.10
CA ASN A 112 -8.91 6.94 11.89
C ASN A 112 -7.60 7.73 12.14
N ALA A 113 -6.45 7.19 11.73
CA ALA A 113 -5.14 7.87 11.82
C ALA A 113 -4.89 8.54 13.18
N CYS A 114 -4.39 9.78 13.19
CA CYS A 114 -4.02 10.53 14.38
C CYS A 114 -5.18 10.73 15.39
N SER A 115 -6.43 10.55 14.95
CA SER A 115 -7.61 10.65 15.79
C SER A 115 -8.15 9.30 16.28
N GLY A 116 -7.56 8.18 15.82
CA GLY A 116 -8.05 6.82 16.07
C GLY A 116 -8.26 6.52 17.55
N PHE A 117 -7.30 6.90 18.39
CA PHE A 117 -7.39 6.65 19.83
C PHE A 117 -8.51 7.44 20.52
N ILE A 118 -8.76 8.68 20.09
CA ILE A 118 -9.85 9.51 20.64
C ILE A 118 -11.21 8.93 20.24
N TYR A 119 -11.35 8.47 19.00
CA TYR A 119 -12.56 7.77 18.57
C TYR A 119 -12.74 6.44 19.32
N ALA A 120 -11.66 5.70 19.58
CA ALA A 120 -11.71 4.47 20.37
C ALA A 120 -12.18 4.70 21.80
N LEU A 121 -11.69 5.75 22.46
CA LEU A 121 -12.19 6.17 23.77
C LEU A 121 -13.68 6.56 23.72
N SER A 122 -14.10 7.30 22.70
CA SER A 122 -15.50 7.70 22.54
C SER A 122 -16.43 6.49 22.37
N VAL A 123 -16.03 5.51 21.55
CA VAL A 123 -16.80 4.27 21.35
C VAL A 123 -16.87 3.45 22.65
N ALA A 124 -15.74 3.29 23.35
CA ALA A 124 -15.70 2.58 24.62
C ALA A 124 -16.58 3.26 25.70
N ASP A 125 -16.55 4.59 25.78
CA ASP A 125 -17.40 5.37 26.67
C ASP A 125 -18.90 5.09 26.43
N GLN A 126 -19.34 5.06 25.16
CA GLN A 126 -20.72 4.77 24.82
C GLN A 126 -21.13 3.34 25.22
N PHE A 127 -20.29 2.35 24.98
CA PHE A 127 -20.59 0.96 25.38
C PHE A 127 -20.68 0.77 26.90
N ILE A 128 -19.84 1.48 27.68
CA ILE A 128 -19.90 1.43 29.15
C ILE A 128 -21.15 2.17 29.67
N LYS A 129 -21.46 3.36 29.12
CA LYS A 129 -22.60 4.18 29.55
C LYS A 129 -23.94 3.53 29.25
N THR A 130 -24.07 2.86 28.09
CA THR A 130 -25.26 2.07 27.73
C THR A 130 -25.37 0.78 28.54
N GLY A 131 -24.27 0.37 29.17
CA GLY A 131 -24.21 -0.79 30.04
C GLY A 131 -24.02 -2.13 29.34
N MET A 132 -23.67 -2.09 28.05
CA MET A 132 -23.36 -3.27 27.24
C MET A 132 -22.13 -4.02 27.78
N TYR A 133 -21.10 -3.28 28.20
CA TYR A 133 -19.89 -3.84 28.81
C TYR A 133 -19.52 -3.06 30.08
N LYS A 134 -18.82 -3.72 31.00
CA LYS A 134 -18.29 -3.15 32.24
C LYS A 134 -16.82 -2.76 32.10
N THR A 135 -16.05 -3.56 31.39
CA THR A 135 -14.61 -3.37 31.21
C THR A 135 -14.25 -3.51 29.74
N ILE A 136 -13.76 -2.42 29.15
CA ILE A 136 -13.34 -2.38 27.76
C ILE A 136 -11.85 -2.04 27.70
N LEU A 137 -11.10 -2.83 26.95
CA LEU A 137 -9.71 -2.55 26.66
C LEU A 137 -9.62 -1.63 25.44
N VAL A 138 -9.08 -0.42 25.63
CA VAL A 138 -8.80 0.52 24.54
C VAL A 138 -7.29 0.52 24.27
N VAL A 139 -6.90 0.21 23.04
CA VAL A 139 -5.49 0.09 22.64
C VAL A 139 -5.19 1.02 21.49
N GLY A 140 -4.04 1.69 21.55
CA GLY A 140 -3.42 2.36 20.41
C GLY A 140 -2.04 1.77 20.17
N ALA A 141 -1.77 1.26 18.97
CA ALA A 141 -0.46 0.69 18.64
C ALA A 141 -0.11 0.92 17.16
N GLU A 142 1.13 1.30 16.89
CA GLU A 142 1.61 1.63 15.55
C GLU A 142 3.05 1.17 15.35
N ILE A 143 3.34 0.64 14.15
CA ILE A 143 4.70 0.39 13.64
C ILE A 143 4.85 1.17 12.34
N GLN A 144 5.81 2.10 12.31
CA GLN A 144 6.11 2.86 11.10
C GLN A 144 7.49 2.45 10.58
N VAL A 145 7.53 1.96 9.34
CA VAL A 145 8.77 1.63 8.65
C VAL A 145 9.08 2.75 7.64
N PHE A 146 10.21 3.40 7.82
CA PHE A 146 10.75 4.41 6.91
C PHE A 146 11.88 3.78 6.09
N ASP A 147 11.78 3.83 4.76
CA ASP A 147 12.85 3.40 3.84
C ASP A 147 12.84 4.34 2.62
N ASN A 148 14.01 4.61 2.09
CA ASN A 148 14.19 5.49 0.93
C ASN A 148 13.72 4.83 -0.38
N HIS A 149 13.47 3.51 -0.36
CA HIS A 149 13.06 2.73 -1.52
C HIS A 149 11.60 2.30 -1.40
N LEU A 150 10.72 3.04 -2.08
CA LEU A 150 9.28 2.79 -2.12
C LEU A 150 8.91 1.35 -2.52
N TYR A 151 9.75 0.69 -3.34
CA TYR A 151 9.55 -0.70 -3.75
C TYR A 151 9.81 -1.71 -2.61
N LYS A 152 10.75 -1.43 -1.70
CA LYS A 152 11.02 -2.27 -0.52
C LYS A 152 9.91 -2.10 0.51
N LEU A 153 9.42 -0.87 0.75
CA LEU A 153 8.26 -0.62 1.62
C LEU A 153 7.00 -1.30 1.10
N ARG A 154 6.73 -1.20 -0.20
CA ARG A 154 5.60 -1.93 -0.82
C ARG A 154 5.78 -3.44 -0.70
N ARG A 155 6.99 -3.95 -0.94
CA ARG A 155 7.28 -5.39 -0.82
C ARG A 155 7.13 -5.87 0.63
N ILE A 156 7.62 -5.15 1.63
CA ILE A 156 7.43 -5.46 3.05
C ILE A 156 5.94 -5.45 3.41
N LYS A 157 5.16 -4.46 2.95
CA LYS A 157 3.71 -4.38 3.12
C LYS A 157 2.95 -5.51 2.39
N HIS A 158 3.48 -6.01 1.29
CA HIS A 158 2.91 -7.14 0.52
C HIS A 158 3.31 -8.52 1.09
N THR A 159 4.49 -8.66 1.69
CA THR A 159 4.98 -9.92 2.26
C THR A 159 4.38 -10.18 3.65
N LEU A 160 3.92 -9.14 4.38
CA LEU A 160 3.47 -9.24 5.78
C LEU A 160 1.96 -9.49 6.00
N GLY A 161 1.16 -9.76 4.96
CA GLY A 161 -0.15 -10.44 5.17
C GLY A 161 -1.42 -9.65 4.86
N ASN A 162 -1.76 -9.53 3.57
CA ASN A 162 -3.16 -9.42 3.16
C ASN A 162 -3.62 -10.73 2.54
N GLN A 163 -4.70 -11.31 3.08
CA GLN A 163 -5.46 -12.32 2.36
C GLN A 163 -6.34 -11.63 1.31
N PHE A 164 -5.90 -11.71 0.06
CA PHE A 164 -6.78 -11.59 -1.08
C PHE A 164 -7.35 -12.98 -1.36
N TYR A 165 -8.62 -13.08 -1.74
CA TYR A 165 -9.07 -14.26 -2.46
C TYR A 165 -8.25 -14.30 -3.76
N THR A 166 -7.26 -15.19 -3.80
CA THR A 166 -6.43 -15.39 -4.97
C THR A 166 -7.03 -16.55 -5.75
N SER A 167 -7.35 -16.29 -7.01
CA SER A 167 -7.67 -17.34 -7.96
C SER A 167 -6.79 -17.15 -9.19
N THR A 168 -6.41 -18.26 -9.81
CA THR A 168 -5.90 -18.22 -11.17
C THR A 168 -6.97 -17.64 -12.08
N ILE A 169 -6.58 -16.83 -13.08
CA ILE A 169 -7.52 -16.31 -14.06
C ILE A 169 -7.91 -17.47 -14.99
N ASP A 170 -9.01 -18.15 -14.66
CA ASP A 170 -9.70 -19.06 -15.57
C ASP A 170 -11.02 -18.44 -16.02
N THR A 171 -11.41 -18.73 -17.27
CA THR A 171 -12.55 -18.09 -17.93
C THR A 171 -13.88 -18.36 -17.21
N ILE A 172 -14.03 -19.52 -16.56
CA ILE A 172 -15.29 -19.96 -15.94
C ILE A 172 -15.46 -19.24 -14.59
N THR A 173 -14.50 -19.39 -13.69
CA THR A 173 -14.51 -18.73 -12.37
C THR A 173 -14.54 -17.22 -12.52
N LEU A 174 -13.78 -16.65 -13.45
CA LEU A 174 -13.80 -15.21 -13.71
C LEU A 174 -15.21 -14.76 -14.12
N SER A 175 -15.87 -15.50 -15.02
CA SER A 175 -17.24 -15.16 -15.43
C SER A 175 -18.23 -15.25 -14.27
N GLU A 176 -18.13 -16.25 -13.40
CA GLU A 176 -19.02 -16.40 -12.24
C GLU A 176 -18.80 -15.32 -11.18
N CYS A 177 -17.54 -14.95 -10.93
CA CYS A 177 -17.21 -13.85 -10.03
C CYS A 177 -17.75 -12.52 -10.55
N LEU A 178 -17.61 -12.25 -11.86
CA LEU A 178 -18.08 -11.01 -12.48
C LEU A 178 -19.60 -10.84 -12.38
N LYS A 179 -20.39 -11.91 -12.51
CA LYS A 179 -21.86 -11.87 -12.34
C LYS A 179 -22.29 -11.33 -10.99
N ASN A 180 -21.47 -11.51 -9.95
CA ASN A 180 -21.79 -11.09 -8.59
C ASN A 180 -21.00 -9.85 -8.14
N ALA A 181 -20.13 -9.31 -9.00
CA ALA A 181 -19.27 -8.19 -8.65
C ALA A 181 -20.02 -6.86 -8.77
N ASP A 182 -20.05 -6.09 -7.68
CA ASP A 182 -20.54 -4.72 -7.68
C ASP A 182 -19.47 -3.76 -8.24
N VAL A 183 -18.18 -4.07 -8.03
CA VAL A 183 -17.04 -3.31 -8.55
C VAL A 183 -15.97 -4.24 -9.11
N VAL A 184 -15.47 -3.93 -10.30
CA VAL A 184 -14.39 -4.66 -10.99
C VAL A 184 -13.26 -3.70 -11.29
N ILE A 185 -12.04 -4.05 -10.88
CA ILE A 185 -10.84 -3.25 -11.17
C ILE A 185 -9.93 -4.04 -12.12
N GLY A 186 -9.86 -3.59 -13.36
CA GLY A 186 -8.92 -4.10 -14.36
C GLY A 186 -7.54 -3.50 -14.14
N ALA A 187 -6.56 -4.31 -13.71
CA ALA A 187 -5.19 -3.86 -13.42
C ALA A 187 -4.13 -4.78 -14.05
N LEU A 188 -4.46 -5.41 -15.18
CA LEU A 188 -3.55 -6.32 -15.88
C LEU A 188 -2.55 -5.55 -16.75
N ARG A 189 -1.26 -5.75 -16.50
CA ARG A 189 -0.18 -5.13 -17.30
C ARG A 189 0.07 -5.91 -18.58
N ALA A 190 0.36 -5.21 -19.67
CA ALA A 190 0.82 -5.85 -20.89
C ALA A 190 2.30 -6.26 -20.77
N GLU A 191 2.63 -7.52 -21.04
CA GLU A 191 4.02 -7.98 -21.05
C GLU A 191 4.75 -7.63 -22.37
N LYS A 192 4.02 -7.51 -23.49
CA LYS A 192 4.58 -7.26 -24.84
C LYS A 192 3.67 -6.37 -25.70
N GLY A 193 3.48 -5.12 -25.29
CA GLY A 193 2.75 -4.12 -26.08
C GLY A 193 1.34 -3.85 -25.56
N LYS A 194 0.30 -4.36 -26.25
CA LYS A 194 -1.11 -4.14 -25.86
C LYS A 194 -1.56 -5.11 -24.78
N ALA A 195 -2.39 -4.62 -23.86
CA ALA A 195 -3.08 -5.47 -22.90
C ALA A 195 -4.03 -6.42 -23.66
N ARG A 196 -4.10 -7.69 -23.22
CA ARG A 196 -5.09 -8.64 -23.75
C ARG A 196 -6.43 -8.36 -23.10
N HIS A 197 -7.52 -8.41 -23.87
CA HIS A 197 -8.86 -8.42 -23.30
C HIS A 197 -9.06 -9.76 -22.58
N VAL A 198 -8.99 -9.73 -21.26
CA VAL A 198 -9.19 -10.90 -20.40
C VAL A 198 -10.67 -11.05 -20.01
N VAL A 199 -11.37 -9.92 -19.91
CA VAL A 199 -12.83 -9.90 -19.72
C VAL A 199 -13.48 -9.63 -21.07
N SER A 200 -14.28 -10.58 -21.55
CA SER A 200 -15.01 -10.45 -22.81
C SER A 200 -16.25 -9.57 -22.65
N GLU A 201 -16.77 -9.07 -23.77
CA GLU A 201 -18.00 -8.27 -23.78
C GLU A 201 -19.20 -9.07 -23.24
N GLU A 202 -19.23 -10.38 -23.50
CA GLU A 202 -20.26 -11.28 -22.98
C GLU A 202 -20.21 -11.40 -21.45
N MET A 203 -19.02 -11.43 -20.84
CA MET A 203 -18.90 -11.44 -19.38
C MET A 203 -19.44 -10.15 -18.76
N VAL A 204 -19.22 -9.01 -19.41
CA VAL A 204 -19.70 -7.70 -18.93
C VAL A 204 -21.22 -7.60 -19.01
N LYS A 205 -21.84 -8.08 -20.09
CA LYS A 205 -23.31 -8.11 -20.24
C LYS A 205 -24.00 -8.90 -19.12
N ASN A 206 -23.33 -9.92 -18.59
CA ASN A 206 -23.87 -10.77 -17.54
C ASN A 206 -23.62 -10.22 -16.12
N MET A 207 -23.00 -9.05 -15.97
CA MET A 207 -22.84 -8.38 -14.68
C MET A 207 -24.19 -7.81 -14.19
N ARG A 208 -24.27 -7.53 -12.89
CA ARG A 208 -25.42 -6.84 -12.31
C ARG A 208 -25.51 -5.41 -12.87
N PRO A 209 -26.72 -4.93 -13.22
CA PRO A 209 -26.93 -3.52 -13.56
C PRO A 209 -26.38 -2.60 -12.47
N ASP A 210 -25.92 -1.42 -12.86
CA ASP A 210 -25.30 -0.42 -11.98
C ASP A 210 -23.95 -0.80 -11.36
N SER A 211 -23.40 -1.99 -11.65
CA SER A 211 -22.01 -2.32 -11.30
C SER A 211 -21.01 -1.36 -11.95
N LEU A 212 -19.85 -1.21 -11.32
CA LEU A 212 -18.78 -0.32 -11.74
C LEU A 212 -17.55 -1.09 -12.24
N ILE A 213 -17.09 -0.78 -13.44
CA ILE A 213 -15.81 -1.21 -13.98
C ILE A 213 -14.82 -0.05 -13.92
N ILE A 214 -13.63 -0.29 -13.38
CA ILE A 214 -12.49 0.63 -13.39
C ILE A 214 -11.35 -0.04 -14.14
N ASP A 215 -11.05 0.39 -15.37
CA ASP A 215 -9.95 -0.18 -16.16
C ASP A 215 -8.70 0.71 -16.05
N LEU A 216 -7.81 0.36 -15.10
CA LEU A 216 -6.54 1.04 -14.89
C LEU A 216 -5.49 0.67 -15.95
N SER A 217 -5.78 -0.31 -16.79
CA SER A 217 -4.92 -0.73 -17.91
C SER A 217 -5.27 -0.02 -19.22
N ILE A 218 -6.18 0.96 -19.20
CA ILE A 218 -6.62 1.69 -20.39
C ILE A 218 -5.47 2.40 -21.12
N ASP A 219 -4.44 2.85 -20.39
CA ASP A 219 -3.21 3.45 -20.95
C ASP A 219 -2.47 2.49 -21.90
N GLN A 220 -2.73 1.19 -21.82
CA GLN A 220 -2.13 0.13 -22.64
C GLN A 220 -3.14 -0.58 -23.55
N GLY A 221 -4.34 0.00 -23.72
CA GLY A 221 -5.41 -0.54 -24.56
C GLY A 221 -6.55 -1.22 -23.79
N GLY A 222 -6.49 -1.28 -22.46
CA GLY A 222 -7.55 -1.87 -21.63
C GLY A 222 -7.47 -3.40 -21.54
N CYS A 223 -7.96 -3.95 -20.43
CA CYS A 223 -8.02 -5.40 -20.22
C CYS A 223 -9.45 -5.97 -20.29
N ILE A 224 -10.42 -5.09 -20.53
CA ILE A 224 -11.85 -5.42 -20.60
C ILE A 224 -12.35 -4.96 -21.98
N ALA A 225 -13.03 -5.85 -22.71
CA ALA A 225 -13.40 -5.61 -24.11
C ALA A 225 -14.36 -4.42 -24.31
N THR A 226 -15.14 -4.06 -23.31
CA THR A 226 -16.07 -2.93 -23.34
C THR A 226 -15.43 -1.59 -22.92
N SER A 227 -14.17 -1.59 -22.48
CA SER A 227 -13.47 -0.39 -22.08
C SER A 227 -13.20 0.53 -23.27
N GLU A 228 -13.52 1.80 -23.10
CA GLU A 228 -13.27 2.86 -24.08
C GLU A 228 -12.59 4.03 -23.37
N THR A 229 -11.59 4.66 -24.02
CA THR A 229 -10.84 5.75 -23.38
C THR A 229 -11.76 6.93 -23.06
N THR A 230 -11.79 7.30 -21.78
CA THR A 230 -12.51 8.49 -21.31
C THR A 230 -11.56 9.64 -20.99
N SER A 231 -12.09 10.75 -20.49
CA SER A 231 -11.29 11.92 -20.09
C SER A 231 -11.69 12.39 -18.70
N LEU A 232 -10.89 13.24 -18.07
CA LEU A 232 -11.23 13.77 -16.75
C LEU A 232 -12.52 14.59 -16.73
N ASN A 233 -12.90 15.21 -17.86
CA ASN A 233 -14.13 15.99 -17.98
C ASN A 233 -15.35 15.09 -18.18
N ARG A 234 -15.16 13.90 -18.77
CA ARG A 234 -16.21 12.89 -18.95
C ARG A 234 -15.65 11.54 -18.50
N PRO A 235 -15.47 11.32 -17.18
CA PRO A 235 -14.68 10.20 -16.67
C PRO A 235 -15.38 8.86 -16.81
N VAL A 236 -16.71 8.88 -16.91
CA VAL A 236 -17.54 7.68 -16.96
C VAL A 236 -18.44 7.66 -18.17
N PHE A 237 -18.76 6.44 -18.61
CA PHE A 237 -19.85 6.16 -19.54
C PHE A 237 -20.60 4.90 -19.07
N ARG A 238 -21.79 4.66 -19.61
CA ARG A 238 -22.56 3.43 -19.35
C ARG A 238 -22.63 2.60 -20.61
N LYS A 239 -22.45 1.28 -20.45
CA LYS A 239 -22.63 0.28 -21.50
C LYS A 239 -23.21 -0.99 -20.86
N TYR A 240 -24.32 -1.49 -21.40
CA TYR A 240 -25.09 -2.61 -20.82
C TYR A 240 -25.49 -2.38 -19.35
N ASP A 241 -25.90 -1.15 -19.02
CA ASP A 241 -26.21 -0.72 -17.65
C ASP A 241 -25.04 -0.79 -16.65
N ILE A 242 -23.83 -1.08 -17.12
CA ILE A 242 -22.58 -1.08 -16.33
C ILE A 242 -21.86 0.25 -16.50
N ILE A 243 -21.46 0.86 -15.39
CA ILE A 243 -20.70 2.11 -15.37
C ILE A 243 -19.23 1.78 -15.63
N HIS A 244 -18.60 2.47 -16.57
CA HIS A 244 -17.19 2.30 -16.91
C HIS A 244 -16.41 3.55 -16.57
N TYR A 245 -15.34 3.41 -15.79
CA TYR A 245 -14.32 4.42 -15.56
C TYR A 245 -13.02 3.98 -16.23
N CYS A 246 -12.65 4.68 -17.31
CA CYS A 246 -11.54 4.31 -18.19
C CYS A 246 -10.68 5.54 -18.50
N VAL A 247 -10.41 6.36 -17.50
CA VAL A 247 -9.62 7.59 -17.64
C VAL A 247 -8.14 7.20 -17.74
N PRO A 248 -7.42 7.57 -18.82
CA PRO A 248 -5.98 7.38 -18.90
C PRO A 248 -5.24 8.34 -17.95
N ASN A 249 -4.00 7.99 -17.59
CA ASN A 249 -3.15 8.87 -16.79
C ASN A 249 -3.81 9.38 -15.49
N VAL A 250 -4.50 8.49 -14.76
CA VAL A 250 -5.22 8.84 -13.51
C VAL A 250 -4.29 9.49 -12.48
N ALA A 251 -3.00 9.15 -12.49
CA ALA A 251 -1.99 9.75 -11.62
C ALA A 251 -1.92 11.29 -11.76
N SER A 252 -2.26 11.85 -12.91
CA SER A 252 -2.31 13.31 -13.12
C SER A 252 -3.31 14.03 -12.22
N ARG A 253 -4.35 13.35 -11.71
CA ARG A 253 -5.32 13.92 -10.76
C ARG A 253 -4.71 14.29 -9.41
N VAL A 254 -3.58 13.67 -9.08
CA VAL A 254 -2.82 13.94 -7.86
C VAL A 254 -1.43 14.44 -8.26
N ALA A 255 -1.40 15.48 -9.09
CA ALA A 255 -0.19 15.99 -9.75
C ALA A 255 0.98 16.19 -8.79
N THR A 256 0.77 16.82 -7.62
CA THR A 256 1.84 17.00 -6.62
C THR A 256 2.41 15.66 -6.16
N THR A 257 1.56 14.71 -5.79
CA THR A 257 1.98 13.36 -5.36
C THR A 257 2.66 12.60 -6.49
N ALA A 258 2.12 12.65 -7.71
CA ALA A 258 2.67 11.98 -8.88
C ALA A 258 4.05 12.58 -9.26
N THR A 259 4.18 13.90 -9.25
CA THR A 259 5.44 14.61 -9.49
C THR A 259 6.47 14.21 -8.44
N THR A 260 6.15 14.29 -7.15
CA THR A 260 7.08 13.85 -6.09
C THR A 260 7.49 12.38 -6.29
N ALA A 261 6.55 11.49 -6.60
CA ALA A 261 6.83 10.08 -6.84
C ALA A 261 7.76 9.86 -8.05
N LEU A 262 7.53 10.56 -9.17
CA LEU A 262 8.37 10.48 -10.36
C LEU A 262 9.75 11.11 -10.13
N SER A 263 9.82 12.26 -9.45
CA SER A 263 11.09 12.91 -9.09
C SER A 263 11.95 11.99 -8.23
N ASN A 264 11.36 11.32 -7.24
CA ASN A 264 12.10 10.37 -6.41
C ASN A 264 12.70 9.19 -7.19
N ILE A 265 12.16 8.86 -8.37
CA ILE A 265 12.70 7.81 -9.26
C ILE A 265 13.74 8.38 -10.23
N PHE A 266 13.44 9.51 -10.86
CA PHE A 266 14.28 10.05 -11.94
C PHE A 266 15.47 10.86 -11.42
N THR A 267 15.34 11.60 -10.32
CA THR A 267 16.42 12.45 -9.79
C THR A 267 17.70 11.64 -9.54
N PRO A 268 17.69 10.50 -8.84
CA PRO A 268 18.91 9.71 -8.65
C PRO A 268 19.49 9.19 -9.97
N THR A 269 18.64 8.84 -10.93
CA THR A 269 19.06 8.34 -12.25
C THR A 269 19.75 9.45 -13.06
N ILE A 270 19.24 10.68 -13.00
CA ILE A 270 19.79 11.84 -13.70
C ILE A 270 21.11 12.27 -13.06
N LEU A 271 21.18 12.32 -11.73
CA LEU A 271 22.41 12.65 -11.01
C LEU A 271 23.53 11.66 -11.33
N ARG A 272 23.19 10.37 -11.31
CA ARG A 272 24.12 9.31 -11.72
C ARG A 272 24.60 9.47 -13.15
N ALA A 273 23.70 9.83 -14.08
CA ALA A 273 24.10 10.13 -15.45
C ALA A 273 25.06 11.32 -15.53
N ALA A 274 24.89 12.33 -14.69
CA ALA A 274 25.82 13.47 -14.64
C ALA A 274 27.21 13.07 -14.08
N GLU A 275 27.24 12.22 -13.07
CA GLU A 275 28.48 11.72 -12.45
C GLU A 275 29.26 10.76 -13.37
N GLU A 276 28.56 9.89 -14.10
CA GLU A 276 29.18 8.88 -14.97
C GLU A 276 29.60 9.42 -16.36
N GLY A 277 29.51 10.73 -16.60
CA GLY A 277 29.95 11.34 -17.87
C GLY A 277 28.86 11.42 -18.96
N GLY A 278 27.59 11.26 -18.58
CA GLY A 278 26.44 11.54 -19.40
C GLY A 278 25.55 10.33 -19.69
N VAL A 279 24.47 10.59 -20.44
CA VAL A 279 23.49 9.56 -20.85
C VAL A 279 24.14 8.49 -21.74
N GLU A 280 25.09 8.83 -22.61
CA GLU A 280 25.77 7.85 -23.47
C GLU A 280 26.59 6.85 -22.66
N GLU A 281 27.26 7.32 -21.61
CA GLU A 281 28.04 6.45 -20.72
C GLU A 281 27.14 5.58 -19.84
N MET A 282 26.01 6.11 -19.37
CA MET A 282 24.97 5.31 -18.69
C MET A 282 24.40 4.19 -19.58
N ILE A 283 24.15 4.47 -20.87
CA ILE A 283 23.68 3.46 -21.83
C ILE A 283 24.69 2.33 -21.96
N PHE A 284 25.98 2.67 -22.06
CA PHE A 284 27.06 1.70 -22.22
C PHE A 284 27.30 0.90 -20.93
N SER A 285 27.43 1.59 -19.81
CA SER A 285 27.83 1.02 -18.53
C SER A 285 26.71 0.19 -17.89
N HIS A 286 25.44 0.46 -18.21
CA HIS A 286 24.30 -0.11 -17.47
C HIS A 286 23.25 -0.75 -18.38
N LYS A 287 23.24 -2.09 -18.42
CA LYS A 287 22.26 -2.87 -19.19
C LYS A 287 20.81 -2.53 -18.88
N TRP A 288 20.48 -2.16 -17.64
CA TRP A 288 19.11 -1.78 -17.28
C TRP A 288 18.69 -0.45 -17.91
N PHE A 289 19.61 0.50 -18.01
CA PHE A 289 19.38 1.81 -18.63
C PHE A 289 19.31 1.67 -20.16
N MET A 290 20.19 0.86 -20.73
CA MET A 290 20.21 0.49 -22.16
C MET A 290 18.85 -0.06 -22.65
N LYS A 291 18.18 -0.90 -21.85
CA LYS A 291 16.85 -1.44 -22.19
C LYS A 291 15.77 -0.36 -22.34
N GLY A 292 15.97 0.81 -21.74
CA GLY A 292 15.08 1.96 -21.84
C GLY A 292 15.25 2.79 -23.12
N VAL A 293 16.29 2.51 -23.92
CA VAL A 293 16.61 3.31 -25.11
C VAL A 293 15.74 2.89 -26.30
N TYR A 294 14.95 3.84 -26.80
CA TYR A 294 14.04 3.58 -27.92
C TYR A 294 14.70 3.88 -29.26
N THR A 295 15.52 4.93 -29.31
CA THR A 295 16.27 5.36 -30.48
C THR A 295 17.70 5.72 -30.08
N TYR A 296 18.67 5.32 -30.89
CA TYR A 296 20.08 5.64 -30.68
C TYR A 296 20.72 6.03 -32.02
N LYS A 297 21.33 7.23 -32.08
CA LYS A 297 22.00 7.79 -33.27
C LYS A 297 21.16 7.64 -34.56
N GLY A 298 19.89 8.03 -34.49
CA GLY A 298 18.93 7.97 -35.61
C GLY A 298 18.41 6.57 -35.94
N THR A 299 18.82 5.53 -35.21
CA THR A 299 18.37 4.16 -35.41
C THR A 299 17.37 3.76 -34.32
N LEU A 300 16.27 3.12 -34.73
CA LEU A 300 15.31 2.54 -33.79
C LEU A 300 15.89 1.27 -33.15
N THR A 301 15.92 1.24 -31.82
CA THR A 301 16.50 0.14 -31.03
C THR A 301 15.45 -0.71 -30.32
N ASN A 302 14.26 -0.18 -30.10
CA ASN A 302 13.16 -0.92 -29.46
C ASN A 302 12.39 -1.79 -30.47
N GLU A 303 12.50 -3.10 -30.32
CA GLU A 303 11.86 -4.08 -31.21
C GLU A 303 10.32 -4.00 -31.20
N SER A 304 9.71 -3.76 -30.03
CA SER A 304 8.25 -3.71 -29.89
C SER A 304 7.64 -2.55 -30.68
N ILE A 305 8.27 -1.37 -30.61
CA ILE A 305 7.87 -0.19 -31.39
C ILE A 305 8.09 -0.44 -32.88
N ALA A 306 9.23 -1.03 -33.24
CA ALA A 306 9.55 -1.32 -34.63
C ALA A 306 8.50 -2.24 -35.28
N ARG A 307 8.14 -3.33 -34.60
CA ARG A 307 7.08 -4.25 -35.05
C ARG A 307 5.73 -3.54 -35.14
N LYS A 308 5.36 -2.72 -34.15
CA LYS A 308 4.09 -1.99 -34.12
C LYS A 308 3.90 -1.05 -35.30
N PHE A 309 4.97 -0.38 -35.74
CA PHE A 309 4.94 0.59 -36.82
C PHE A 309 5.54 0.08 -38.14
N ALA A 310 5.82 -1.23 -38.25
CA ALA A 310 6.46 -1.85 -39.41
C ALA A 310 7.79 -1.16 -39.83
N MET A 311 8.58 -0.72 -38.86
CA MET A 311 9.86 -0.04 -39.05
C MET A 311 11.04 -1.01 -38.91
N LYS A 312 12.18 -0.66 -39.53
CA LYS A 312 13.44 -1.38 -39.31
C LYS A 312 13.98 -1.09 -37.91
N PHE A 313 14.55 -2.10 -37.26
CA PHE A 313 15.25 -1.96 -35.97
C PHE A 313 16.66 -2.53 -36.05
N LYS A 314 17.54 -2.05 -35.17
CA LYS A 314 18.84 -2.67 -34.92
C LYS A 314 19.03 -2.86 -33.42
N ASN A 315 19.61 -3.98 -33.00
CA ASN A 315 19.93 -4.20 -31.60
C ASN A 315 20.99 -3.17 -31.15
N ILE A 316 20.68 -2.43 -30.07
CA ILE A 316 21.56 -1.42 -29.51
C ILE A 316 22.91 -2.00 -29.05
N GLU A 317 22.94 -3.25 -28.59
CA GLU A 317 24.20 -3.92 -28.20
C GLU A 317 25.17 -4.03 -29.38
N LEU A 318 24.65 -4.28 -30.59
CA LEU A 318 25.47 -4.33 -31.81
C LEU A 318 25.96 -2.94 -32.22
N LEU A 319 25.19 -1.89 -31.93
CA LEU A 319 25.59 -0.50 -32.21
C LEU A 319 26.66 0.00 -31.23
N LEU A 320 26.63 -0.50 -29.99
CA LEU A 320 27.60 -0.16 -28.95
C LEU A 320 28.90 -0.98 -29.06
N ALA A 321 28.83 -2.20 -29.61
CA ALA A 321 30.02 -3.02 -29.88
C ALA A 321 31.03 -2.34 -30.84
N LEU A 322 30.57 -1.39 -31.68
CA LEU A 322 31.42 -0.59 -32.57
C LEU A 322 32.24 0.50 -31.84
N ARG A 323 32.01 0.69 -30.52
CA ARG A 323 32.78 1.61 -29.66
C ARG A 323 33.95 0.91 -28.95
N MET A 324 33.97 -0.42 -28.94
CA MET A 324 35.10 -1.24 -28.48
C MET A 324 36.14 -1.38 -29.59
#